data_AF-A0A7W0G765-F1
#
_entry.id   AF-A0A7W0G765-F1
#
_cell.length_a   1.000
_cell.length_b   1.000
_cell.length_c   1.000
_cell.angle_alpha   90.00
_cell.angle_beta   90.00
_cell.angle_gamma   90.00
#
_symmetry.space_group_name_H-M   'P 1'
#
loop_
_entity.id
_entity.type
_entity.pdbx_description
1 polymer ?
#
loop_
_entity_poly.entity_id
_entity_poly.type
_entity_poly.pdbx_seq_one_letter_code
_entity_poly.pdbx_strand_id
1 'polypeptide(L)'
;MIVLGESIVVTVAGLEIGSSLSAAIVAVLGFTVAAAIWWLYFDLFRGMPIHGGFGARFVWAQGHLLIFAGIAAASVGVEFAIEAAMSGESLTLADRLPLAAGIAVYLLAMAAIPGATRRLDRVVALRLATAGTVLALGLAGSGLEPLSFVALVAALLVGEAAIELPRARR
;
A
#
# COMPACT_ATOMS: atom_id res chain seq x y z
N MET A 1 16.43 16.16 -29.41
CA MET A 1 16.27 14.69 -29.37
C MET A 1 17.61 14.00 -29.68
N ILE A 2 18.69 14.42 -29.02
CA ILE A 2 20.02 13.76 -29.07
C ILE A 2 20.53 13.65 -27.62
N VAL A 3 20.36 14.72 -26.85
CA VAL A 3 20.64 14.78 -25.41
C VAL A 3 19.85 13.75 -24.59
N LEU A 4 18.62 13.41 -25.00
CA LEU A 4 17.82 12.36 -24.35
C LEU A 4 18.35 10.94 -24.62
N GLY A 5 18.98 10.71 -25.78
CA GLY A 5 19.64 9.43 -26.10
C GLY A 5 20.99 9.30 -25.41
N GLU A 6 21.72 10.40 -25.26
CA GLU A 6 23.00 10.47 -24.55
C GLU A 6 22.81 10.25 -23.03
N SER A 7 21.71 10.77 -22.45
CA SER A 7 21.35 10.47 -21.06
C SER A 7 21.09 8.98 -20.82
N ILE A 8 20.46 8.26 -21.76
CA ILE A 8 20.23 6.81 -21.62
C ILE A 8 21.54 6.02 -21.70
N VAL A 9 22.46 6.42 -22.59
CA VAL A 9 23.77 5.74 -22.75
C VAL A 9 24.66 5.95 -21.53
N VAL A 10 24.63 7.13 -20.91
CA VAL A 10 25.38 7.41 -19.67
C VAL A 10 24.77 6.70 -18.47
N THR A 11 23.44 6.53 -18.40
CA THR A 11 22.80 5.73 -17.35
C THR A 11 23.24 4.27 -17.42
N VAL A 12 23.36 3.68 -18.62
CA VAL A 12 23.80 2.28 -18.79
C VAL A 12 25.29 2.09 -18.45
N ALA A 13 26.13 3.11 -18.64
CA ALA A 13 27.55 3.05 -18.32
C ALA A 13 27.85 3.05 -16.79
N GLY A 14 26.86 3.39 -15.95
CA GLY A 14 26.97 3.39 -14.49
C GLY A 14 26.23 2.25 -13.77
N LEU A 15 25.62 1.31 -14.50
CA LEU A 15 24.83 0.24 -13.88
C LEU A 15 25.71 -0.91 -13.41
N GLU A 16 25.75 -1.11 -12.10
CA GLU A 16 25.69 -2.47 -11.59
C GLU A 16 24.34 -3.06 -12.03
N ILE A 17 24.36 -3.98 -12.98
CA ILE A 17 23.16 -4.51 -13.69
C ILE A 17 22.10 -5.07 -12.71
N GLY A 18 22.50 -5.44 -11.48
CA GLY A 18 21.60 -5.92 -10.43
C GLY A 18 20.71 -4.83 -9.81
N SER A 19 21.22 -3.64 -9.52
CA SER A 19 20.50 -2.60 -8.76
C SER A 19 19.44 -1.85 -9.59
N SER A 20 19.62 -1.80 -10.92
CA SER A 20 18.60 -1.22 -11.81
C SER A 20 17.40 -2.13 -12.04
N LEU A 21 17.61 -3.45 -12.12
CA LEU A 21 16.51 -4.39 -12.27
C LEU A 21 15.69 -4.53 -10.99
N SER A 22 16.34 -4.55 -9.82
CA SER A 22 15.65 -4.59 -8.52
C SER A 22 14.74 -3.36 -8.33
N ALA A 23 15.23 -2.16 -8.62
CA ALA A 23 14.45 -0.93 -8.54
C ALA A 23 13.24 -0.93 -9.49
N ALA A 24 13.41 -1.43 -10.72
CA ALA A 24 12.31 -1.57 -11.66
C ALA A 24 11.22 -2.53 -11.15
N ILE A 25 11.62 -3.67 -10.56
CA ILE A 25 10.68 -4.63 -9.95
C ILE A 25 9.96 -3.99 -8.77
N VAL A 26 10.67 -3.26 -7.90
CA VAL A 26 10.07 -2.54 -6.77
C VAL A 26 9.05 -1.52 -7.24
N ALA A 27 9.32 -0.77 -8.32
CA ALA A 27 8.37 0.17 -8.90
C ALA A 27 7.10 -0.53 -9.42
N VAL A 28 7.23 -1.68 -10.09
CA VAL A 28 6.09 -2.50 -10.53
C VAL A 28 5.27 -3.02 -9.34
N LEU A 29 5.93 -3.44 -8.26
CA LEU A 29 5.26 -3.87 -7.03
C LEU A 29 4.56 -2.69 -6.33
N GLY A 30 5.17 -1.50 -6.31
CA GLY A 30 4.55 -0.27 -5.82
C GLY A 30 3.30 0.11 -6.61
N PHE A 31 3.34 -0.01 -7.94
CA PHE A 31 2.15 0.14 -8.78
C PHE A 31 1.08 -0.92 -8.46
N THR A 32 1.49 -2.16 -8.20
CA THR A 32 0.58 -3.25 -7.80
C THR A 32 -0.11 -2.93 -6.47
N VAL A 33 0.62 -2.38 -5.49
CA VAL A 33 0.04 -1.86 -4.22
C VAL A 33 -1.01 -0.79 -4.51
N ALA A 34 -0.68 0.21 -5.36
CA ALA A 34 -1.62 1.26 -5.72
C ALA A 34 -2.89 0.71 -6.42
N ALA A 35 -2.74 -0.26 -7.32
CA ALA A 35 -3.85 -0.92 -7.99
C ALA A 35 -4.74 -1.72 -7.01
N ALA A 36 -4.15 -2.40 -6.03
CA ALA A 36 -4.88 -3.12 -5.00
C ALA A 36 -5.67 -2.16 -4.08
N ILE A 37 -5.05 -1.06 -3.64
CA ILE A 37 -5.71 0.02 -2.90
C ILE A 37 -6.90 0.56 -3.69
N TRP A 38 -6.69 0.86 -4.97
CA TRP A 38 -7.75 1.36 -5.85
C TRP A 38 -8.94 0.39 -5.85
N TRP A 39 -8.68 -0.90 -6.05
CA TRP A 39 -9.73 -1.91 -6.10
C TRP A 39 -10.51 -2.01 -4.79
N LEU A 40 -9.81 -2.13 -3.66
CA LEU A 40 -10.41 -2.20 -2.32
C LEU A 40 -11.24 -0.95 -1.99
N TYR A 41 -10.71 0.24 -2.35
CA TYR A 41 -11.39 1.52 -2.13
C TYR A 41 -12.73 1.57 -2.87
N PHE A 42 -12.73 1.33 -4.18
CA PHE A 42 -13.97 1.40 -4.96
C PHE A 42 -14.99 0.34 -4.57
N ASP A 43 -14.53 -0.82 -4.06
CA ASP A 43 -15.43 -1.85 -3.57
C ASP A 43 -16.23 -1.40 -2.35
N LEU A 44 -15.58 -0.72 -1.40
CA LEU A 44 -16.26 -0.13 -0.24
C LEU A 44 -17.36 0.86 -0.66
N PHE A 45 -17.11 1.66 -1.69
CA PHE A 45 -18.09 2.64 -2.16
C PHE A 45 -19.35 1.99 -2.76
N ARG A 46 -19.22 0.82 -3.38
CA ARG A 46 -20.36 0.10 -3.98
C ARG A 46 -21.33 -0.47 -2.93
N GLY A 47 -20.83 -0.81 -1.74
CA GLY A 47 -21.61 -1.47 -0.68
C GLY A 47 -22.30 -0.55 0.32
N MET A 48 -22.22 0.80 0.16
CA MET A 48 -22.63 1.72 1.23
C MET A 48 -24.14 2.03 1.24
N PRO A 49 -24.83 1.89 2.40
CA PRO A 49 -26.17 2.42 2.59
C PRO A 49 -26.15 3.95 2.69
N ILE A 50 -27.01 4.63 1.94
CA ILE A 50 -27.14 6.11 1.89
C ILE A 50 -27.71 6.70 3.20
N HIS A 51 -27.96 5.88 4.22
CA HIS A 51 -28.75 6.25 5.41
C HIS A 51 -27.98 5.98 6.70
N GLY A 52 -27.32 7.02 7.23
CA GLY A 52 -26.61 6.99 8.51
C GLY A 52 -26.78 8.27 9.33
N GLY A 53 -26.88 8.12 10.65
CA GLY A 53 -26.93 9.22 11.63
C GLY A 53 -25.60 10.00 11.72
N PHE A 54 -25.53 11.01 12.59
CA PHE A 54 -24.37 11.92 12.70
C PHE A 54 -23.01 11.21 12.86
N GLY A 55 -22.94 10.15 13.68
CA GLY A 55 -21.72 9.37 13.86
C GLY A 55 -21.21 8.69 12.58
N ALA A 56 -22.10 8.14 11.76
CA ALA A 56 -21.73 7.54 10.47
C ALA A 56 -21.21 8.60 9.48
N ARG A 57 -21.78 9.81 9.49
CA ARG A 57 -21.31 10.93 8.66
C ARG A 57 -19.94 11.45 9.10
N PHE A 58 -19.70 11.50 10.42
CA PHE A 58 -18.40 11.90 10.96
C PHE A 58 -17.31 10.87 10.64
N VAL A 59 -17.57 9.58 10.86
CA VAL A 59 -16.66 8.48 10.49
C VAL A 59 -16.41 8.49 8.98
N TRP A 60 -17.42 8.79 8.17
CA TRP A 60 -17.25 8.94 6.72
C TRP A 60 -16.30 10.11 6.40
N ALA A 61 -16.56 11.32 6.90
CA ALA A 61 -15.73 12.48 6.61
C ALA A 61 -14.28 12.30 7.08
N GLN A 62 -14.07 11.85 8.32
CA GLN A 62 -12.74 11.64 8.89
C GLN A 62 -12.04 10.40 8.30
N GLY A 63 -12.80 9.34 8.00
CA GLY A 63 -12.28 8.13 7.37
C GLY A 63 -11.68 8.40 5.99
N HIS A 64 -12.29 9.29 5.20
CA HIS A 64 -11.72 9.69 3.90
C HIS A 64 -10.40 10.43 4.04
N LEU A 65 -10.29 11.33 5.03
CA LEU A 65 -9.03 12.02 5.32
C LEU A 65 -7.92 11.03 5.69
N LEU A 66 -8.24 10.04 6.53
CA LEU A 66 -7.29 8.98 6.91
C LEU A 66 -6.93 8.06 5.73
N ILE A 67 -7.89 7.72 4.88
CA ILE A 67 -7.64 6.96 3.64
C ILE A 67 -6.63 7.69 2.78
N PHE A 68 -6.85 8.98 2.49
CA PHE A 68 -5.94 9.75 1.64
C PHE A 68 -4.58 9.98 2.30
N ALA A 69 -4.54 10.24 3.60
CA ALA A 69 -3.28 10.35 4.34
C ALA A 69 -2.48 9.04 4.31
N GLY A 70 -3.15 7.90 4.49
CA GLY A 70 -2.53 6.58 4.40
C GLY A 70 -1.98 6.28 3.00
N ILE A 71 -2.72 6.61 1.95
CA ILE A 71 -2.27 6.48 0.56
C ILE A 71 -1.05 7.36 0.29
N ALA A 72 -1.08 8.63 0.72
CA ALA A 72 0.05 9.54 0.54
C ALA A 72 1.31 9.05 1.25
N ALA A 73 1.18 8.60 2.51
CA ALA A 73 2.29 8.01 3.25
C ALA A 73 2.81 6.73 2.59
N ALA A 74 1.91 5.88 2.07
CA ALA A 74 2.30 4.67 1.37
C ALA A 74 3.10 4.96 0.09
N SER A 75 2.71 6.00 -0.67
CA SER A 75 3.46 6.45 -1.85
C SER A 75 4.89 6.88 -1.50
N VAL A 76 5.08 7.63 -0.42
CA VAL A 76 6.43 8.02 0.06
C VAL A 76 7.26 6.78 0.42
N GLY A 77 6.65 5.78 1.06
CA GLY A 77 7.36 4.54 1.39
C GLY A 77 7.74 3.69 0.17
N VAL A 78 6.95 3.74 -0.91
CA VAL A 78 7.32 3.13 -2.19
C VAL A 78 8.50 3.87 -2.82
N GLU A 79 8.51 5.20 -2.78
CA GLU A 79 9.63 6.03 -3.28
C GLU A 79 10.95 5.67 -2.56
N PHE A 80 10.95 5.65 -1.23
CA PHE A 80 12.13 5.21 -0.46
C PHE A 80 12.56 3.77 -0.77
N ALA A 81 11.60 2.86 -1.03
CA ALA A 81 11.92 1.51 -1.44
C ALA A 81 12.59 1.43 -2.82
N ILE A 82 12.19 2.27 -3.76
CA ILE A 82 12.80 2.37 -5.08
C ILE A 82 14.22 2.93 -4.94
N GLU A 83 14.39 4.02 -4.19
CA GLU A 83 15.70 4.64 -3.96
C GLU A 83 16.69 3.67 -3.30
N ALA A 84 16.26 2.97 -2.24
CA ALA A 84 17.07 1.96 -1.58
C ALA A 84 17.43 0.79 -2.50
N ALA A 85 16.50 0.37 -3.38
CA ALA A 85 16.78 -0.67 -4.36
C ALA A 85 17.80 -0.23 -5.43
N MET A 86 17.78 1.06 -5.82
CA MET A 86 18.75 1.65 -6.75
C MET A 86 20.14 1.78 -6.12
N SER A 87 20.23 2.17 -4.84
CA SER A 87 21.50 2.33 -4.12
C SER A 87 22.05 1.01 -3.58
N GLY A 88 21.25 -0.07 -3.58
CA GLY A 88 21.63 -1.35 -2.97
C GLY A 88 21.63 -1.30 -1.44
N GLU A 89 21.00 -0.29 -0.85
CA GLU A 89 20.94 -0.09 0.60
C GLU A 89 19.76 -0.85 1.23
N SER A 90 19.90 -1.17 2.51
CA SER A 90 18.82 -1.75 3.29
C SER A 90 17.85 -0.67 3.77
N LEU A 91 16.56 -0.98 3.83
CA LEU A 91 15.58 -0.04 4.35
C LEU A 91 15.72 0.16 5.87
N THR A 92 15.92 1.41 6.28
CA THR A 92 15.87 1.78 7.69
C THR A 92 14.43 1.67 8.21
N LEU A 93 14.23 1.86 9.52
CA LEU A 93 12.87 1.93 10.07
C LEU A 93 12.11 3.15 9.51
N ALA A 94 12.81 4.26 9.29
CA ALA A 94 12.21 5.48 8.75
C ALA A 94 11.72 5.30 7.31
N ASP A 95 12.38 4.44 6.53
CA ASP A 95 12.00 4.17 5.13
C ASP A 95 10.83 3.19 5.02
N ARG A 96 10.78 2.19 5.93
CA ARG A 96 9.72 1.15 5.96
C ARG A 96 8.40 1.67 6.51
N LEU A 97 8.46 2.55 7.51
CA LEU A 97 7.28 3.02 8.24
C LEU A 97 6.24 3.72 7.35
N PRO A 98 6.59 4.62 6.42
CA PRO A 98 5.63 5.29 5.56
C PRO A 98 4.77 4.30 4.76
N LEU A 99 5.39 3.26 4.17
CA LEU A 99 4.66 2.21 3.47
C LEU A 99 3.80 1.41 4.45
N ALA A 100 4.40 0.84 5.50
CA ALA A 100 3.69 -0.06 6.40
C ALA A 100 2.56 0.64 7.18
N ALA A 101 2.86 1.77 7.79
CA ALA A 101 1.88 2.55 8.55
C ALA A 101 0.85 3.20 7.63
N GLY A 102 1.23 3.67 6.43
CA GLY A 102 0.30 4.21 5.46
C GLY A 102 -0.76 3.19 5.04
N ILE A 103 -0.34 1.97 4.69
CA ILE A 103 -1.25 0.86 4.37
C ILE A 103 -2.09 0.46 5.57
N ALA A 104 -1.51 0.38 6.77
CA ALA A 104 -2.26 0.05 7.98
C ALA A 104 -3.35 1.10 8.27
N VAL A 105 -3.02 2.39 8.20
CA VAL A 105 -3.99 3.50 8.39
C VAL A 105 -5.09 3.44 7.34
N TYR A 106 -4.74 3.20 6.07
CA TYR A 106 -5.70 3.01 4.99
C TYR A 106 -6.69 1.88 5.31
N LEU A 107 -6.21 0.68 5.67
CA LEU A 107 -7.05 -0.47 5.98
C LEU A 107 -7.90 -0.27 7.24
N LEU A 108 -7.35 0.37 8.28
CA LEU A 108 -8.08 0.71 9.50
C LEU A 108 -9.22 1.69 9.22
N ALA A 109 -8.99 2.71 8.39
CA ALA A 109 -10.02 3.65 8.00
C ALA A 109 -11.12 2.97 7.16
N MET A 110 -10.73 2.07 6.24
CA MET A 110 -11.66 1.24 5.46
C MET A 110 -12.47 0.27 6.34
N ALA A 111 -11.90 -0.21 7.45
CA ALA A 111 -12.57 -1.07 8.43
C ALA A 111 -13.55 -0.31 9.34
N ALA A 112 -13.23 0.94 9.69
CA ALA A 112 -14.04 1.77 10.58
C ALA A 112 -15.39 2.17 9.95
N ILE A 113 -15.43 2.38 8.63
CA ILE A 113 -16.64 2.83 7.93
C ILE A 113 -17.80 1.81 8.05
N PRO A 114 -17.62 0.50 7.74
CA PRO A 114 -18.63 -0.52 8.01
C PRO A 114 -18.80 -0.83 9.51
N GLY A 115 -17.72 -0.83 10.30
CA GLY A 115 -17.75 -1.18 11.73
C GLY A 115 -18.58 -0.23 12.60
N ALA A 116 -18.78 1.01 12.17
CA ALA A 116 -19.66 1.98 12.83
C ALA A 116 -21.16 1.69 12.61
N THR A 117 -21.53 0.83 11.66
CA THR A 117 -22.93 0.57 11.27
C THR A 117 -23.33 -0.91 11.32
N ARG A 118 -22.36 -1.84 11.34
CA ARG A 118 -22.58 -3.29 11.36
C ARG A 118 -21.65 -3.97 12.38
N ARG A 119 -22.03 -5.18 12.84
CA ARG A 119 -21.13 -6.02 13.64
C ARG A 119 -19.86 -6.33 12.84
N LEU A 120 -18.74 -6.54 13.54
CA LEU A 120 -17.49 -7.08 12.98
C LEU A 120 -17.81 -8.30 12.13
N ASP A 121 -17.70 -8.16 10.82
CA ASP A 121 -17.82 -9.25 9.88
C ASP A 121 -16.42 -9.75 9.48
N ARG A 122 -16.40 -10.83 8.68
CA ARG A 122 -15.15 -11.44 8.25
C ARG A 122 -14.28 -10.50 7.40
N VAL A 123 -14.89 -9.52 6.70
CA VAL A 123 -14.18 -8.55 5.86
C VAL A 123 -13.47 -7.53 6.74
N VAL A 124 -14.15 -6.99 7.73
CA VAL A 124 -13.53 -6.09 8.71
C VAL A 124 -12.41 -6.82 9.47
N ALA A 125 -12.63 -8.06 9.89
CA ALA A 125 -11.59 -8.85 10.56
C ALA A 125 -10.36 -9.10 9.67
N LEU A 126 -10.55 -9.34 8.38
CA LEU A 126 -9.46 -9.50 7.41
C LEU A 126 -8.65 -8.20 7.29
N ARG A 127 -9.31 -7.05 7.12
CA ARG A 127 -8.67 -5.72 7.06
C ARG A 127 -7.83 -5.43 8.28
N LEU A 128 -8.37 -5.71 9.48
CA LEU A 128 -7.63 -5.53 10.73
C LEU A 128 -6.41 -6.47 10.82
N ALA A 129 -6.56 -7.73 10.41
CA ALA A 129 -5.48 -8.70 10.41
C ALA A 129 -4.36 -8.31 9.42
N THR A 130 -4.71 -7.89 8.20
CA THR A 130 -3.74 -7.41 7.22
C THR A 130 -3.06 -6.14 7.69
N ALA A 131 -3.81 -5.17 8.23
CA ALA A 131 -3.24 -3.93 8.79
C ALA A 131 -2.21 -4.23 9.88
N GLY A 132 -2.55 -5.12 10.82
CA GLY A 132 -1.64 -5.56 11.88
C GLY A 132 -0.40 -6.27 11.33
N THR A 133 -0.58 -7.12 10.32
CA THR A 133 0.52 -7.87 9.70
C THR A 133 1.48 -6.95 8.94
N VAL A 134 0.96 -6.01 8.16
CA VAL A 134 1.77 -5.02 7.44
C VAL A 134 2.50 -4.10 8.41
N LEU A 135 1.83 -3.64 9.48
CA LEU A 135 2.48 -2.82 10.50
C LEU A 135 3.58 -3.60 11.25
N ALA A 136 3.32 -4.86 11.60
CA ALA A 136 4.33 -5.73 12.21
C ALA A 136 5.53 -5.94 11.27
N LEU A 137 5.29 -6.10 9.97
CA LEU A 137 6.35 -6.19 8.96
C LEU A 137 7.18 -4.89 8.90
N GLY A 138 6.52 -3.72 8.98
CA GLY A 138 7.20 -2.43 9.04
C GLY A 138 8.10 -2.27 10.27
N LEU A 139 7.62 -2.69 11.44
CA LEU A 139 8.35 -2.57 12.71
C LEU A 139 9.47 -3.62 12.84
N ALA A 140 9.18 -4.88 12.52
CA ALA A 140 10.07 -6.02 12.75
C ALA A 140 10.88 -6.48 11.52
N GLY A 141 10.60 -5.93 10.32
CA GLY A 141 11.27 -6.31 9.07
C GLY A 141 12.70 -5.79 8.91
N SER A 142 13.45 -5.59 10.00
CA SER A 142 14.84 -5.15 9.92
C SER A 142 15.67 -6.20 9.20
N GLY A 143 16.41 -5.79 8.18
CA GLY A 143 17.23 -6.69 7.36
C GLY A 143 16.52 -7.29 6.15
N LEU A 144 15.24 -6.96 5.92
CA LEU A 144 14.60 -7.27 4.64
C LEU A 144 15.15 -6.35 3.55
N GLU A 145 15.50 -6.95 2.42
CA GLU A 145 15.80 -6.18 1.21
C GLU A 145 14.57 -5.41 0.72
N PRO A 146 14.74 -4.23 0.08
CA PRO A 146 13.62 -3.42 -0.39
C PRO A 146 12.62 -4.20 -1.25
N LEU A 147 13.13 -5.04 -2.17
CA LEU A 147 12.30 -5.90 -3.02
C LEU A 147 11.43 -6.86 -2.21
N SER A 148 12.03 -7.58 -1.27
CA SER A 148 11.32 -8.55 -0.42
C SER A 148 10.26 -7.86 0.44
N PHE A 149 10.57 -6.70 1.00
CA PHE A 149 9.64 -5.92 1.82
C PHE A 149 8.41 -5.49 1.00
N VAL A 150 8.62 -4.84 -0.16
CA VAL A 150 7.50 -4.36 -0.99
C VAL A 150 6.72 -5.53 -1.58
N ALA A 151 7.38 -6.63 -1.96
CA ALA A 151 6.72 -7.83 -2.46
C ALA A 151 5.75 -8.45 -1.43
N LEU A 152 6.15 -8.51 -0.16
CA LEU A 152 5.30 -9.00 0.93
C LEU A 152 4.09 -8.09 1.15
N VAL A 153 4.29 -6.77 1.18
CA VAL A 153 3.19 -5.79 1.31
C VAL A 153 2.21 -5.91 0.12
N ALA A 154 2.74 -6.01 -1.10
CA ALA A 154 1.94 -6.18 -2.31
C ALA A 154 1.14 -7.50 -2.26
N ALA A 155 1.77 -8.60 -1.87
CA ALA A 155 1.12 -9.91 -1.75
C ALA A 155 -0.02 -9.91 -0.73
N LEU A 156 0.17 -9.25 0.41
CA LEU A 156 -0.87 -9.09 1.44
C LEU A 156 -2.09 -8.33 0.89
N LEU A 157 -1.87 -7.19 0.24
CA LEU A 157 -2.96 -6.37 -0.31
C LEU A 157 -3.66 -7.05 -1.49
N VAL A 158 -2.91 -7.70 -2.38
CA VAL A 158 -3.48 -8.47 -3.49
C VAL A 158 -4.30 -9.66 -2.96
N GLY A 159 -3.80 -10.36 -1.94
CA GLY A 159 -4.52 -11.45 -1.28
C GLY A 159 -5.84 -10.97 -0.69
N GLU A 160 -5.82 -9.82 -0.01
CA GLU A 160 -7.03 -9.20 0.52
C GLU A 160 -8.03 -8.80 -0.58
N ALA A 161 -7.57 -8.09 -1.61
CA ALA A 161 -8.40 -7.70 -2.74
C ALA A 161 -9.00 -8.93 -3.45
N ALA A 162 -8.23 -10.01 -3.63
CA ALA A 162 -8.70 -11.26 -4.23
C ALA A 162 -9.75 -11.97 -3.38
N ILE A 163 -9.67 -11.88 -2.04
CA ILE A 163 -10.66 -12.47 -1.13
C ILE A 163 -11.95 -11.63 -1.10
N GLU A 164 -11.87 -10.31 -1.23
CA GLU A 164 -13.03 -9.41 -1.25
C GLU A 164 -13.76 -9.40 -2.62
N LEU A 165 -13.02 -9.50 -3.73
CA LEU A 165 -13.51 -9.46 -5.12
C LEU A 165 -14.77 -10.31 -5.41
N PRO A 166 -14.86 -11.60 -5.01
CA PRO A 166 -16.04 -12.43 -5.27
C PRO A 166 -17.27 -12.03 -4.45
N ARG A 167 -17.08 -11.31 -3.33
CA ARG A 167 -18.18 -10.90 -2.43
C ARG A 167 -18.89 -9.65 -2.94
N ALA A 168 -18.16 -8.77 -3.61
CA ALA A 168 -18.70 -7.58 -4.26
C ALA A 168 -19.67 -7.83 -5.41
N ARG A 169 -19.58 -9.01 -6.02
CA ARG A 169 -20.40 -9.41 -7.18
C ARG A 169 -21.71 -10.11 -6.79
N ARG A 170 -21.95 -10.37 -5.50
CA ARG A 170 -23.17 -10.99 -4.98
C ARG A 170 -24.10 -9.93 -4.40
#